data_AF-A0A4R5BTB5-F1
#
_entry.id   AF-A0A4R5BTB5-F1
#
_cell.length_a   1.000
_cell.length_b   1.000
_cell.length_c   1.000
_cell.angle_alpha   90.00
_cell.angle_beta   90.00
_cell.angle_gamma   90.00
#
_symmetry.space_group_name_H-M   'P 1'
#
loop_
_entity.id
_entity.type
_entity.pdbx_description
1 polymer ?
#
loop_
_entity_poly.entity_id
_entity_poly.type
_entity_poly.pdbx_seq_one_letter_code
_entity_poly.pdbx_strand_id
1 'polypeptide(L)'
;MTTSGPMGYTARPEAMGALISTLFADRLFEHGIPYLRVGLMTVYVEEHATAELADMKRRPAAEAIGAALGVVAKVWDEAMTMHGMFRQTIDECQRQVRLELEEIVDEHITLVRQAGERGPNPRVEPDQTDSGQNELLPAQMRTLGADPSPKRSGPP
;
A
#
# COMPACT_ATOMS: atom_id res chain seq x y z
N MET A 1 -5.36 28.61 13.80
CA MET A 1 -4.28 27.93 14.53
C MET A 1 -4.37 26.45 14.18
N THR A 2 -3.60 26.01 13.19
CA THR A 2 -3.56 24.62 12.73
C THR A 2 -2.49 23.89 13.51
N THR A 3 -2.90 23.17 14.56
CA THR A 3 -2.05 22.18 15.22
C THR A 3 -1.87 21.01 14.27
N SER A 4 -0.79 21.08 13.49
CA SER A 4 -0.19 19.92 12.84
C SER A 4 0.20 18.94 13.93
N GLY A 5 -0.64 17.94 14.20
CA GLY A 5 -0.20 16.74 14.93
C GLY A 5 0.98 16.09 14.19
N PRO A 6 1.70 15.14 14.83
CA PRO A 6 3.00 14.63 14.37
C PRO A 6 2.99 13.91 13.00
N MET A 7 1.86 13.82 12.30
CA MET A 7 1.71 13.14 11.02
C MET A 7 1.66 14.13 9.86
N GLY A 8 2.80 14.36 9.24
CA GLY A 8 2.91 15.17 8.01
C GLY A 8 2.49 14.44 6.72
N TYR A 9 1.99 13.21 6.76
CA TYR A 9 1.63 12.45 5.56
C TYR A 9 0.11 12.27 5.41
N THR A 10 -0.39 12.70 4.25
CA THR A 10 -1.79 12.52 3.84
C THR A 10 -1.92 11.24 3.00
N ALA A 11 -2.97 10.46 3.24
CA ALA A 11 -3.26 9.24 2.50
C ALA A 11 -4.58 9.35 1.71
N ARG A 12 -4.73 8.51 0.69
CA ARG A 12 -6.03 8.29 0.01
C ARG A 12 -6.77 7.16 0.73
N PRO A 13 -8.05 7.34 1.10
CA PRO A 13 -8.87 6.27 1.67
C PRO A 13 -8.96 5.03 0.77
N GLU A 14 -9.00 5.20 -0.55
CA GLU A 14 -8.93 4.11 -1.53
C GLU A 14 -7.75 3.15 -1.31
N ALA A 15 -6.53 3.69 -1.16
CA ALA A 15 -5.34 2.87 -0.92
C ALA A 15 -5.39 2.16 0.43
N MET A 16 -5.97 2.81 1.45
CA MET A 16 -6.17 2.20 2.77
C MET A 16 -7.23 1.09 2.71
N GLY A 17 -8.28 1.28 1.91
CA GLY A 17 -9.33 0.28 1.72
C GLY A 17 -8.81 -1.01 1.09
N ALA A 18 -7.92 -0.90 0.10
CA ALA A 18 -7.26 -2.06 -0.49
C ALA A 18 -6.46 -2.87 0.55
N LEU A 19 -5.69 -2.20 1.41
CA LEU A 19 -4.94 -2.84 2.49
C LEU A 19 -5.86 -3.47 3.55
N ILE A 20 -6.95 -2.80 3.92
CA ILE A 20 -7.91 -3.35 4.88
C ILE A 20 -8.60 -4.59 4.30
N SER A 21 -8.91 -4.59 2.99
CA SER A 21 -9.49 -5.75 2.32
C SER A 21 -8.56 -6.97 2.32
N THR A 22 -7.23 -6.79 2.30
CA THR A 22 -6.31 -7.94 2.45
C THR A 22 -6.41 -8.55 3.84
N LEU A 23 -6.55 -7.74 4.89
CA LEU A 23 -6.75 -8.25 6.26
C LEU A 23 -8.03 -9.08 6.36
N PHE A 24 -9.14 -8.63 5.76
CA PHE A 24 -10.36 -9.42 5.72
C PHE A 24 -10.16 -10.76 5.00
N ALA A 25 -9.50 -10.75 3.84
CA ALA A 25 -9.22 -11.99 3.10
C ALA A 25 -8.36 -12.96 3.94
N ASP A 26 -7.30 -12.47 4.57
CA ASP A 26 -6.40 -13.25 5.43
C ASP A 26 -7.14 -13.90 6.60
N ARG A 27 -7.99 -13.13 7.30
CA ARG A 27 -8.79 -13.68 8.41
C ARG A 27 -9.78 -14.75 7.95
N LEU A 28 -10.37 -14.57 6.77
CA LEU A 28 -11.24 -15.59 6.18
C LEU A 28 -10.46 -16.87 5.81
N PHE A 29 -9.23 -16.74 5.33
CA PHE A 29 -8.36 -17.89 5.08
C PHE A 29 -8.01 -18.64 6.37
N GLU A 30 -7.69 -17.93 7.44
CA GLU A 30 -7.44 -18.53 8.76
C GLU A 30 -8.67 -19.26 9.32
N HIS A 31 -9.87 -18.78 9.01
CA HIS A 31 -11.13 -19.46 9.33
C HIS A 31 -11.43 -20.67 8.42
N GLY A 32 -10.53 -21.02 7.50
CA GLY A 32 -10.67 -22.16 6.60
C GLY A 32 -11.66 -21.92 5.46
N ILE A 33 -11.98 -20.66 5.15
CA ILE A 33 -12.86 -20.35 4.03
C ILE A 33 -12.14 -20.64 2.71
N PRO A 34 -12.76 -21.38 1.76
CA PRO A 34 -12.10 -21.73 0.52
C PRO A 34 -11.70 -20.52 -0.32
N TYR A 35 -10.54 -20.61 -0.97
CA TYR A 35 -9.98 -19.54 -1.81
C TYR A 35 -10.94 -18.99 -2.86
N LEU A 36 -11.66 -19.86 -3.56
CA LEU A 36 -12.62 -19.41 -4.56
C LEU A 36 -13.73 -18.54 -3.94
N ARG A 37 -14.18 -18.89 -2.73
CA ARG A 37 -15.24 -18.15 -2.04
C ARG A 37 -14.73 -16.80 -1.53
N VAL A 38 -13.52 -16.75 -0.95
CA VAL A 38 -12.88 -15.49 -0.57
C VAL A 38 -12.67 -14.59 -1.79
N GLY A 39 -12.17 -15.14 -2.90
CA GLY A 39 -11.98 -14.39 -4.14
C GLY A 39 -13.27 -13.78 -4.69
N LEU A 40 -14.39 -14.51 -4.66
CA LEU A 40 -15.70 -13.97 -5.07
C LEU A 40 -16.16 -12.83 -4.15
N MET A 41 -15.96 -12.96 -2.83
CA MET A 41 -16.26 -11.88 -1.88
C MET A 41 -15.38 -10.65 -2.13
N THR A 42 -14.08 -10.85 -2.41
CA THR A 42 -13.14 -9.76 -2.71
C THR A 42 -13.56 -8.99 -3.95
N VAL A 43 -13.92 -9.67 -5.05
CA VAL A 43 -14.41 -9.01 -6.27
C VAL A 43 -15.66 -8.19 -5.99
N TYR A 44 -16.61 -8.76 -5.23
CA TYR A 44 -17.80 -8.02 -4.82
C TYR A 44 -17.44 -6.76 -4.01
N VAL A 45 -16.51 -6.88 -3.05
CA VAL A 45 -16.07 -5.74 -2.24
C VAL A 45 -15.39 -4.68 -3.08
N GLU A 46 -14.51 -5.06 -4.01
CA GLU A 46 -13.87 -4.14 -4.94
C GLU A 46 -14.90 -3.36 -5.77
N GLU A 47 -15.92 -4.03 -6.31
CA GLU A 47 -16.97 -3.38 -7.09
C GLU A 47 -17.79 -2.35 -6.29
N HIS A 48 -18.04 -2.62 -5.00
CA HIS A 48 -18.97 -1.82 -4.18
C HIS A 48 -18.27 -0.78 -3.30
N ALA A 49 -17.03 -1.02 -2.87
CA ALA A 49 -16.28 -0.09 -2.02
C ALA A 49 -15.44 0.91 -2.84
N THR A 50 -14.93 0.52 -4.02
CA THR A 50 -13.94 1.32 -4.76
C THR A 50 -14.47 2.69 -5.16
N ALA A 51 -15.70 2.76 -5.69
CA ALA A 51 -16.28 4.04 -6.12
C ALA A 51 -16.43 5.02 -4.95
N GLU A 52 -16.97 4.54 -3.82
CA GLU A 52 -17.17 5.36 -2.63
C GLU A 52 -15.84 5.87 -2.06
N LEU A 53 -14.81 5.02 -2.03
CA LEU A 53 -13.48 5.40 -1.53
C LEU A 53 -12.71 6.31 -2.49
N ALA A 54 -12.88 6.15 -3.81
CA ALA A 54 -12.22 6.97 -4.82
C ALA A 54 -12.70 8.43 -4.78
N ASP A 55 -13.97 8.65 -4.45
CA ASP A 55 -14.55 9.98 -4.30
C ASP A 55 -14.07 10.71 -3.03
N MET A 56 -13.42 9.99 -2.10
CA MET A 56 -12.94 10.58 -0.86
C MET A 56 -11.63 11.37 -1.04
N LYS A 57 -11.63 12.61 -0.55
CA LYS A 57 -10.43 13.44 -0.51
C LYS A 57 -9.33 12.83 0.36
N ARG A 58 -8.08 13.11 -0.03
CA ARG A 58 -6.88 12.87 0.79
C ARG A 58 -7.03 13.55 2.14
N ARG A 59 -6.58 12.87 3.19
CA ARG A 59 -6.70 13.30 4.59
C ARG A 59 -5.54 12.71 5.42
N PRO A 60 -5.34 13.14 6.67
CA PRO A 60 -4.35 12.52 7.56
C PRO A 60 -4.54 11.01 7.61
N ALA A 61 -3.44 10.26 7.66
CA ALA A 61 -3.49 8.80 7.50
C ALA A 61 -4.43 8.09 8.47
N ALA A 62 -4.43 8.47 9.75
CA ALA A 62 -5.38 7.91 10.73
C ALA A 62 -6.85 8.14 10.34
N GLU A 63 -7.19 9.34 9.85
CA GLU A 63 -8.54 9.62 9.37
C GLU A 63 -8.88 8.86 8.07
N ALA A 64 -7.88 8.64 7.21
CA ALA A 64 -8.05 7.87 5.98
C ALA A 64 -8.31 6.39 6.27
N ILE A 65 -7.60 5.84 7.25
CA ILE A 65 -7.77 4.46 7.73
C ILE A 65 -9.17 4.29 8.32
N GLY A 66 -9.60 5.17 9.24
CA GLY A 66 -10.92 5.10 9.85
C GLY A 66 -12.05 5.21 8.82
N ALA A 67 -11.93 6.13 7.86
CA ALA A 67 -12.91 6.28 6.78
C ALA A 67 -12.95 5.04 5.87
N ALA A 68 -11.78 4.51 5.50
CA ALA A 68 -11.70 3.32 4.66
C ALA A 68 -12.27 2.08 5.36
N LEU A 69 -11.94 1.88 6.64
CA LEU A 69 -12.45 0.77 7.44
C LEU A 69 -13.99 0.79 7.51
N GLY A 70 -14.60 1.97 7.71
CA GLY A 70 -16.05 2.11 7.78
C GLY A 70 -16.75 1.61 6.52
N VAL A 71 -16.23 1.97 5.34
CA VAL A 71 -16.79 1.53 4.05
C VAL A 71 -16.51 0.05 3.83
N VAL A 72 -15.24 -0.36 3.91
CA VAL A 72 -14.80 -1.73 3.58
C VAL A 72 -15.44 -2.76 4.51
N ALA A 73 -15.51 -2.48 5.81
CA ALA A 73 -16.11 -3.42 6.77
C ALA A 73 -17.60 -3.65 6.50
N LYS A 74 -18.33 -2.60 6.07
CA LYS A 74 -19.74 -2.71 5.70
C LYS A 74 -19.91 -3.60 4.47
N VAL A 75 -19.11 -3.38 3.43
CA VAL A 75 -19.23 -4.16 2.19
C VAL A 75 -18.78 -5.62 2.39
N TRP A 76 -17.78 -5.87 3.23
CA TRP A 76 -17.42 -7.23 3.64
C TRP A 76 -18.51 -7.92 4.48
N ASP A 77 -19.22 -7.20 5.35
CA ASP A 77 -20.39 -7.72 6.08
C ASP A 77 -21.46 -8.23 5.11
N GLU A 78 -21.77 -7.42 4.09
CA GLU A 78 -22.72 -7.74 3.03
C GLU A 78 -22.25 -8.96 2.22
N ALA A 79 -20.97 -8.98 1.79
CA ALA A 79 -20.38 -10.10 1.07
C ALA A 79 -20.46 -11.41 1.87
N MET A 80 -20.01 -11.40 3.12
CA MET A 80 -20.04 -12.58 3.99
C MET A 80 -21.46 -13.08 4.24
N THR A 81 -22.41 -12.15 4.42
CA THR A 81 -23.83 -12.46 4.60
C THR A 81 -24.44 -13.10 3.34
N MET A 82 -24.22 -12.53 2.16
CA MET A 82 -24.72 -13.08 0.89
C MET A 82 -24.19 -14.48 0.62
N HIS A 83 -22.94 -14.72 0.98
CA HIS A 83 -22.34 -16.03 0.86
C HIS A 83 -22.78 -17.01 1.96
N GLY A 84 -23.62 -16.62 2.92
CA GLY A 84 -24.19 -17.51 3.94
C GLY A 84 -23.25 -17.81 5.11
N MET A 85 -22.40 -16.85 5.50
CA MET A 85 -21.60 -16.98 6.72
C MET A 85 -22.47 -16.75 7.97
N PHE A 86 -22.14 -17.46 9.05
CA PHE A 86 -22.81 -17.25 10.34
C PHE A 86 -22.43 -15.89 10.90
N ARG A 87 -23.41 -15.19 11.49
CA ARG A 87 -23.21 -13.87 12.08
C ARG A 87 -22.06 -13.84 13.08
N GLN A 88 -21.92 -14.88 13.91
CA GLN A 88 -20.81 -15.00 14.86
C GLN A 88 -19.44 -14.98 14.17
N THR A 89 -19.29 -15.64 13.02
CA THR A 89 -18.04 -15.64 12.26
C THR A 89 -17.77 -14.27 11.63
N ILE A 90 -18.82 -13.60 11.14
CA ILE A 90 -18.74 -12.25 10.58
C ILE A 90 -18.26 -11.26 11.65
N ASP A 91 -18.91 -11.28 12.81
CA ASP A 91 -18.60 -10.37 13.92
C ASP A 91 -17.18 -10.60 14.44
N GLU A 92 -16.75 -11.87 14.54
CA GLU A 92 -15.39 -12.23 14.94
C GLU A 92 -14.34 -11.74 13.93
N CYS A 93 -14.57 -11.97 12.63
CA CYS A 93 -13.69 -11.48 11.56
C CYS A 93 -13.55 -9.94 11.62
N GLN A 94 -14.67 -9.22 11.72
CA GLN A 94 -14.66 -7.76 11.85
C GLN A 94 -13.91 -7.29 13.11
N ARG A 95 -14.09 -8.00 14.23
CA ARG A 95 -13.40 -7.68 15.49
C ARG A 95 -11.89 -7.87 15.36
N GLN A 96 -11.45 -8.96 14.74
CA GLN A 96 -10.02 -9.24 14.55
C GLN A 96 -9.36 -8.21 13.62
N VAL A 97 -9.99 -7.89 12.49
CA VAL A 97 -9.47 -6.85 11.57
C VAL A 97 -9.34 -5.49 12.27
N ARG A 98 -10.29 -5.12 13.13
CA ARG A 98 -10.21 -3.87 13.92
C ARG A 98 -9.01 -3.87 14.86
N LEU A 99 -8.81 -4.95 15.61
CA LEU A 99 -7.70 -5.07 16.55
C LEU A 99 -6.34 -5.05 15.85
N GLU A 100 -6.21 -5.77 14.75
CA GLU A 100 -4.97 -5.81 13.96
C GLU A 100 -4.66 -4.43 13.36
N LEU A 101 -5.67 -3.71 12.90
CA LEU A 101 -5.49 -2.36 12.39
C LEU A 101 -5.10 -1.37 13.48
N GLU A 102 -5.67 -1.48 14.68
CA GLU A 102 -5.28 -0.70 15.86
C GLU A 102 -3.81 -0.97 16.22
N GLU A 103 -3.39 -2.24 16.24
CA GLU A 103 -2.00 -2.63 16.50
C GLU A 103 -1.02 -2.04 15.47
N ILE A 104 -1.34 -2.15 14.17
CA ILE A 104 -0.53 -1.59 13.08
C ILE A 104 -0.42 -0.07 13.19
N VAL A 105 -1.51 0.62 13.52
CA VAL A 105 -1.52 2.07 13.68
C VAL A 105 -0.69 2.50 14.89
N ASP A 106 -0.82 1.82 16.02
CA ASP A 106 -0.07 2.13 17.25
C ASP A 106 1.43 1.86 17.08
N GLU A 107 1.80 0.76 16.43
CA GLU A 107 3.18 0.46 16.08
C GLU A 107 3.75 1.57 15.17
N HIS A 108 3.00 1.97 14.14
CA HIS A 108 3.43 3.01 13.23
C HIS A 108 3.63 4.36 13.93
N ILE A 109 2.68 4.77 14.79
CA ILE A 109 2.79 6.01 15.59
C ILE A 109 4.04 5.95 16.46
N THR A 110 4.30 4.80 17.09
CA THR A 110 5.48 4.60 17.94
C THR A 110 6.78 4.72 17.15
N LEU A 111 6.88 4.06 15.99
CA LEU A 111 8.04 4.11 15.10
C LEU A 111 8.30 5.54 14.59
N VAL A 112 7.25 6.26 14.18
CA VAL A 112 7.35 7.65 13.72
C VAL A 112 7.80 8.57 14.85
N ARG A 113 7.29 8.39 16.07
CA ARG A 113 7.71 9.19 17.24
C ARG A 113 9.19 8.97 17.55
N GLN A 114 9.64 7.72 17.56
CA GLN A 114 11.06 7.37 17.78
C GLN A 114 11.97 7.94 16.67
N ALA A 115 11.51 7.97 15.43
CA ALA A 115 12.25 8.56 14.31
C ALA A 115 12.33 10.10 14.41
N GLY A 116 11.26 10.76 14.88
CA GLY A 116 11.22 12.21 15.14
C GLY A 116 12.10 12.64 16.31
N GLU A 117 12.20 11.81 17.36
CA GLU A 117 13.07 12.04 18.52
C GLU A 117 14.57 11.85 18.22
N ARG A 118 14.92 11.11 17.15
CA ARG A 118 16.32 10.91 16.73
C ARG A 118 16.98 12.12 16.05
N GLY A 119 16.23 13.17 15.70
CA GLY A 119 16.76 14.41 15.14
C GLY A 119 17.53 14.25 13.81
N PRO A 120 17.82 15.34 13.09
CA PRO A 120 18.67 15.28 11.91
C PRO A 120 20.10 14.93 12.37
N ASN A 121 20.61 13.79 11.92
CA ASN A 121 22.01 13.44 12.05
C ASN A 121 22.86 14.63 11.53
N PRO A 122 23.82 15.17 12.29
CA PRO A 122 24.64 16.27 11.80
C PRO A 122 25.35 15.82 10.53
N ARG A 123 25.26 16.69 9.51
CA ARG A 123 25.95 16.58 8.22
C ARG A 123 27.32 15.91 8.40
N VAL A 124 27.48 14.72 7.85
CA VAL A 124 28.79 14.27 7.41
C VAL A 124 29.09 15.13 6.19
N GLU A 125 29.95 16.13 6.35
CA GLU A 125 30.46 16.91 5.24
C GLU A 125 31.10 15.96 4.22
N PRO A 126 30.82 16.10 2.91
CA PRO A 126 31.62 15.44 1.91
C PRO A 126 32.99 16.13 1.91
N ASP A 127 34.00 15.40 2.35
CA ASP A 127 35.40 15.77 2.25
C ASP A 127 35.74 16.03 0.78
N GLN A 128 35.87 17.31 0.43
CA GLN A 128 36.38 17.76 -0.86
C GLN A 128 37.90 17.52 -0.85
N THR A 129 38.33 16.38 -1.39
CA THR A 129 39.71 16.24 -1.85
C THR A 129 39.74 16.51 -3.36
N ASP A 130 39.89 17.79 -3.69
CA ASP A 130 40.35 18.24 -5.00
C ASP A 130 41.86 17.96 -5.11
N SER A 131 42.26 17.19 -6.13
CA SER A 131 43.62 17.18 -6.66
C SER A 131 43.60 16.57 -8.07
N GLY A 132 43.30 17.42 -9.05
CA GLY A 132 44.25 17.72 -10.13
C GLY A 132 44.58 16.64 -11.17
N GLN A 133 44.14 16.94 -12.40
CA GLN A 133 44.93 16.87 -13.65
C GLN A 133 45.32 15.48 -14.21
N ASN A 134 44.76 15.10 -15.37
CA ASN A 134 45.44 15.38 -16.63
C ASN A 134 44.59 15.09 -17.89
N GLU A 135 44.78 15.97 -18.87
CA GLU A 135 44.23 15.98 -20.23
C GLU A 135 44.56 14.71 -21.05
N LEU A 136 43.68 14.34 -22.00
CA LEU A 136 43.97 14.20 -23.44
C LEU A 136 42.80 13.54 -24.20
N LEU A 137 42.04 14.37 -24.91
CA LEU A 137 41.31 14.03 -26.15
C LEU A 137 42.18 14.49 -27.35
N PRO A 138 41.84 14.29 -28.64
CA PRO A 138 40.84 13.41 -29.30
C PRO A 138 41.36 12.70 -30.59
N ALA A 139 40.60 11.75 -31.13
CA ALA A 139 40.47 11.52 -32.59
C ALA A 139 39.24 10.62 -32.87
N GLN A 140 38.17 11.15 -33.47
CA GLN A 140 37.76 10.95 -34.89
C GLN A 140 37.41 9.48 -35.25
N MET A 141 36.38 9.09 -36.00
CA MET A 141 35.27 9.70 -36.73
C MET A 141 34.56 8.51 -37.44
N ARG A 142 33.29 8.67 -37.84
CA ARG A 142 32.51 7.90 -38.85
C ARG A 142 31.74 6.66 -38.36
N THR A 143 30.43 6.75 -38.15
CA THR A 143 29.27 6.71 -39.09
C THR A 143 28.89 5.34 -39.65
N LEU A 144 27.56 5.11 -39.60
CA LEU A 144 26.69 4.28 -40.42
C LEU A 144 26.45 2.82 -39.99
N GLY A 145 25.16 2.54 -39.73
CA GLY A 145 24.52 1.47 -40.48
C GLY A 145 23.67 0.50 -39.66
N ALA A 146 22.37 0.77 -39.65
CA ALA A 146 21.28 -0.20 -39.81
C ALA A 146 21.20 -1.43 -38.87
N ASP A 147 20.15 -1.38 -38.05
CA ASP A 147 19.34 -2.55 -37.65
C ASP A 147 18.80 -3.26 -38.91
N PRO A 148 18.74 -4.61 -38.94
CA PRO A 148 17.42 -5.23 -38.82
C PRO A 148 17.40 -6.56 -38.04
N SER A 149 16.54 -6.59 -37.02
CA SER A 149 15.49 -7.58 -36.67
C SER A 149 15.57 -9.07 -37.13
N PRO A 150 15.03 -10.01 -36.32
CA PRO A 150 15.51 -11.39 -36.22
C PRO A 150 14.80 -12.40 -37.15
N LYS A 151 15.53 -13.42 -37.60
CA LYS A 151 14.97 -14.62 -38.25
C LYS A 151 14.55 -15.66 -37.21
N ARG A 152 13.26 -15.98 -37.20
CA ARG A 152 12.67 -17.19 -36.62
C ARG A 152 13.26 -18.44 -37.26
N SER A 153 13.64 -19.41 -36.44
CA SER A 153 13.84 -20.81 -36.82
C SER A 153 13.25 -21.69 -35.72
N GLY A 154 12.18 -22.43 -36.03
CA GLY A 154 11.71 -23.56 -35.22
C GLY A 154 12.55 -24.81 -35.48
N PRO A 155 12.31 -25.90 -34.73
CA PRO A 155 11.94 -27.18 -35.37
C PRO A 155 10.94 -28.01 -34.51
N PRO A 156 10.45 -29.19 -34.96
CA PRO A 156 9.28 -29.88 -34.42
C PRO A 156 9.54 -30.68 -33.13
#